data_AF-A0AAW6JU20-F1
#
_entry.id   AF-A0AAW6JU20-F1
#
_cell.length_a   1.000
_cell.length_b   1.000
_cell.length_c   1.000
_cell.angle_alpha   90.00
_cell.angle_beta   90.00
_cell.angle_gamma   90.00
#
_symmetry.space_group_name_H-M   'P 1'
#
loop_
_entity.id
_entity.type
_entity.pdbx_description
1 polymer ?
#
loop_
_entity_poly.entity_id
_entity_poly.type
_entity_poly.pdbx_seq_one_letter_code
_entity_poly.pdbx_strand_id
1 'polypeptide(L)' 'MNYSNNLQVNVSSLNSLRERDWEALTSLFDRDDSDEIENEIKSKLVWLVPEPCWEDNPFEFLREFL' A
#
# COMPACT_ATOMS: atom_id res chain seq x y z
N MET A 1 -21.03 -30.41 5.82
CA MET A 1 -21.10 -28.95 6.07
C MET A 1 -20.61 -28.26 4.81
N ASN A 2 -21.52 -27.77 3.97
CA ASN A 2 -21.19 -27.03 2.75
C ASN A 2 -20.96 -25.57 3.13
N TYR A 3 -19.71 -25.13 3.17
CA TYR A 3 -19.39 -23.71 3.23
C TYR A 3 -19.36 -23.19 1.80
N SER A 4 -20.53 -22.81 1.27
CA SER A 4 -20.61 -21.96 0.08
C SER A 4 -20.08 -20.58 0.46
N ASN A 5 -18.75 -20.42 0.44
CA ASN A 5 -18.09 -19.12 0.54
C ASN A 5 -18.32 -18.38 -0.77
N ASN A 6 -19.50 -17.77 -0.90
CA ASN A 6 -19.72 -16.71 -1.88
C ASN A 6 -18.93 -15.49 -1.40
N LEU A 7 -17.62 -15.50 -1.61
CA LEU A 7 -16.79 -14.31 -1.53
C LEU A 7 -17.13 -13.48 -2.76
N GLN A 8 -18.31 -12.85 -2.72
CA GLN A 8 -18.73 -11.87 -3.69
C GLN A 8 -17.84 -10.65 -3.44
N VAL A 9 -16.64 -10.69 -4.02
CA VAL A 9 -15.75 -9.52 -4.09
C VAL A 9 -16.56 -8.45 -4.79
N ASN A 10 -17.02 -7.48 -4.01
CA ASN A 10 -17.80 -6.38 -4.52
C ASN A 10 -16.85 -5.46 -5.29
N VAL A 11 -16.56 -5.81 -6.55
CA VAL A 11 -15.73 -5.01 -7.49
C VAL A 11 -16.41 -3.66 -7.80
N SER A 12 -17.63 -3.43 -7.28
CA SER A 12 -18.37 -2.16 -7.37
C SER A 12 -17.69 -0.97 -6.69
N SER A 13 -16.51 -1.16 -6.07
CA SER A 13 -15.70 -0.09 -5.48
C SER A 13 -14.53 0.37 -6.35
N LEU A 14 -14.27 -0.25 -7.50
CA LEU A 14 -13.37 0.30 -8.53
C LEU A 14 -14.09 1.40 -9.32
N ASN A 15 -14.70 2.35 -8.62
CA ASN A 15 -15.09 3.59 -9.29
C ASN A 15 -13.78 4.25 -9.72
N SER A 16 -13.62 4.43 -11.04
CA SER A 16 -12.53 5.25 -11.57
C SER A 16 -12.52 6.56 -10.80
N LEU A 17 -11.35 6.94 -10.28
CA LEU A 17 -11.18 8.23 -9.60
C LEU A 17 -11.70 9.33 -10.50
N ARG A 18 -12.59 10.16 -9.97
CA ARG A 18 -13.10 11.33 -10.69
C ARG A 18 -12.04 12.42 -10.62
N GLU A 19 -12.17 13.43 -11.47
CA GLU A 19 -11.24 14.56 -11.54
C GLU A 19 -10.98 15.21 -10.17
N ARG A 20 -12.03 15.46 -9.38
CA ARG A 20 -11.88 15.98 -8.00
C ARG A 20 -11.07 15.07 -7.07
N ASP A 21 -11.18 13.76 -7.26
CA ASP A 21 -10.46 12.79 -6.45
C ASP A 21 -8.96 12.84 -6.81
N TRP A 22 -8.63 13.06 -8.10
CA TRP A 22 -7.26 13.30 -8.57
C TRP A 22 -6.68 14.63 -8.09
N GLU A 23 -7.45 15.72 -8.12
CA GLU A 23 -7.03 17.03 -7.59
C GLU A 23 -6.69 16.93 -6.10
N ALA A 24 -7.55 16.27 -5.32
CA ALA A 24 -7.32 16.05 -3.89
C ALA A 24 -6.06 15.20 -3.64
N LEU A 25 -5.84 14.14 -4.42
CA LEU A 25 -4.63 13.32 -4.32
C LEU A 25 -3.39 14.13 -4.70
N THR A 26 -3.47 14.93 -5.76
CA THR A 26 -2.36 15.79 -6.19
C THR A 26 -2.00 16.76 -5.07
N SER A 27 -2.99 17.44 -4.48
CA SER A 27 -2.75 18.34 -3.34
C SER A 27 -2.26 17.61 -2.07
N LEU A 28 -2.63 16.34 -1.88
CA LEU A 28 -2.18 15.54 -0.74
C LEU A 28 -0.71 15.12 -0.89
N PHE A 29 -0.26 14.86 -2.11
CA PHE A 29 1.11 14.44 -2.43
C PHE A 29 2.03 15.57 -2.87
N ASP A 30 1.50 16.76 -3.17
CA ASP A 30 2.26 18.00 -3.39
C ASP A 30 2.69 18.59 -2.04
N ARG A 31 3.55 17.84 -1.34
CA ARG A 31 4.06 18.20 -0.01
C ARG A 31 5.54 18.51 -0.08
N ASP A 32 5.88 19.75 0.25
CA ASP A 32 7.27 20.22 0.34
C ASP A 32 8.06 19.54 1.47
N ASP A 33 7.38 18.94 2.46
CA ASP A 33 8.00 18.29 3.63
C ASP A 33 8.21 16.78 3.48
N SER A 34 8.01 16.24 2.27
CA SER A 34 8.15 14.79 2.00
C SER A 34 9.54 14.27 2.38
N ASP A 35 10.60 15.01 2.06
CA ASP A 35 11.98 14.63 2.38
C ASP A 35 12.24 14.63 3.89
N GLU A 36 11.62 15.54 4.65
CA GLU A 36 11.76 15.59 6.11
C GLU A 36 11.07 14.39 6.75
N ILE A 37 9.85 14.07 6.31
CA ILE A 37 9.10 12.89 6.74
C ILE A 37 9.89 11.61 6.44
N GLU A 38 10.45 11.49 5.23
CA GLU A 38 11.26 10.34 4.84
C GLU A 38 12.48 10.18 5.76
N ASN A 39 13.20 11.27 6.02
CA ASN A 39 14.37 11.26 6.90
C ASN A 39 14.00 10.91 8.34
N GLU A 40 12.88 11.42 8.86
CA GLU A 40 12.39 11.05 10.19
C GLU A 40 12.08 9.56 10.24
N ILE A 41 11.32 9.02 9.29
CA ILE A 41 10.98 7.60 9.22
C ILE A 41 12.26 6.75 9.18
N LYS A 42 13.21 7.06 8.29
CA LYS A 42 14.50 6.38 8.21
C LYS A 42 15.24 6.40 9.54
N SER A 43 15.26 7.54 10.22
CA SER A 43 15.91 7.67 11.53
C SER A 43 15.29 6.75 12.59
N LYS A 44 13.99 6.46 12.50
CA LYS A 44 13.28 5.55 13.42
C LYS A 44 13.46 4.09 13.03
N LEU A 45 13.40 3.78 11.74
CA LEU A 45 13.52 2.40 11.24
C LEU A 45 14.86 1.77 11.60
N VAL A 46 15.95 2.55 11.66
CA VAL A 46 17.27 2.08 12.13
C VAL A 46 17.24 1.48 13.55
N TRP A 47 16.26 1.88 14.38
CA TRP A 47 16.10 1.34 15.74
C TRP A 47 15.23 0.09 15.80
N LEU A 48 14.59 -0.31 14.70
CA LEU A 48 13.81 -1.55 14.64
C LEU A 48 14.75 -2.71 14.33
N VAL A 49 14.88 -3.62 15.29
CA VAL A 49 15.59 -4.90 15.13
C VAL A 49 14.59 -6.04 15.28
N PRO A 50 14.57 -7.03 14.38
CA PRO A 50 15.43 -7.14 13.19
C PRO A 50 15.10 -6.08 12.13
N GLU A 51 16.08 -5.83 11.26
CA GLU A 51 15.88 -4.97 10.09
C GLU A 51 14.69 -5.48 9.28
N PRO A 52 13.72 -4.63 8.92
CA PRO A 52 12.58 -5.10 8.15
C PRO A 52 13.03 -5.50 6.73
N CYS A 53 12.54 -6.63 6.24
CA CYS A 53 12.88 -7.18 4.93
C CYS A 53 12.11 -6.48 3.78
N TRP A 54 12.38 -5.19 3.56
CA TRP A 54 11.68 -4.38 2.54
C TRP A 54 12.00 -4.80 1.09
N GLU A 55 13.15 -5.41 0.88
CA GLU A 55 13.68 -5.76 -0.45
C GLU A 55 13.14 -7.11 -0.95
N ASP A 56 12.67 -7.94 -0.04
CA ASP A 56 12.05 -9.21 -0.37
C ASP A 56 10.62 -8.95 -0.87
N ASN A 57 10.31 -9.41 -2.08
CA ASN A 57 8.94 -9.38 -2.56
C ASN A 57 8.09 -10.31 -1.67
N PRO A 58 7.18 -9.80 -0.83
CA PRO A 58 6.41 -10.64 0.08
C PRO A 58 5.47 -11.59 -0.65
N PHE A 59 5.27 -11.38 -1.96
CA PHE A 59 4.45 -12.19 -2.85
C PHE A 59 5.26 -13.13 -3.73
N GLU A 60 6.58 -13.30 -3.51
CA GLU A 60 7.37 -14.20 -4.35
C GLU A 60 6.81 -15.63 -4.34
N PHE A 61 6.29 -16.08 -3.18
CA PHE A 61 5.62 -17.37 -3.04
C PHE A 61 4.42 -17.55 -3.98
N LEU A 62 3.76 -16.45 -4.40
CA LEU A 62 2.60 -16.52 -5.30
C LEU A 62 2.99 -16.91 -6.73
N ARG A 63 4.27 -16.82 -7.11
CA ARG A 63 4.74 -17.25 -8.44
C ARG A 63 4.56 -18.75 -8.66
N GLU A 64 4.43 -19.55 -7.60
CA GLU A 64 4.16 -20.99 -7.72
C GLU A 64 2.67 -21.30 -7.97
N PHE A 65 1.78 -20.31 -7.80
CA PHE A 65 0.32 -20.48 -7.85
C PHE A 65 -0.36 -19.76 -9.03
N LEU A 66 0.36 -18.88 -9.76
CA LEU A 66 -0.12 -18.10 -10.92
C LEU A 66 0.61 -18.51 -12.20
#